data_AF-H3K0C2-F1
#
_entry.id   AF-H3K0C2-F1
#
_cell.length_a   1.000
_cell.length_b   1.000
_cell.length_c   1.000
_cell.angle_alpha   90.00
_cell.angle_beta   90.00
_cell.angle_gamma   90.00
#
_symmetry.space_group_name_H-M   'P 1'
#
loop_
_entity.id
_entity.type
_entity.pdbx_description
1 polymer ?
#
loop_
_entity_poly.entity_id
_entity_poly.type
_entity_poly.pdbx_seq_one_letter_code
_entity_poly.pdbx_strand_id
1 'polypeptide(L)'
;PAIGIDLGTTYSCVGVFQNERVEIIVNDVGSYTTPSYVAFNETERLCGEGAKNQAAMNAENTVFDAKRLIGRRFSDHEVQDDIKHFPFKVVPDSDDKPLIEVKYKGETKRFSPEEISSVVLLKMKQTASDFLGKEVKDAVITVPAYFTDAQRKATQNAGQICGLNCLRIINEPTAACIAYGFQQKDAQKKKGEETILVFDFGGGTFDSSLLTLDGESGVFEVRATAGNSHLGGEDLDNRLVNYFVAEFKKKYQKDLSGNNRALRRLRTACERAKRTLSSSQTASIEIESLFRGQDF
;
A
#
# COMPACT_ATOMS: atom_id res chain seq x y z
N PRO A 1 -12.68 -8.35 -19.64
CA PRO A 1 -12.63 -6.92 -19.26
C PRO A 1 -11.22 -6.63 -18.74
N ALA A 2 -10.71 -5.42 -18.98
CA ALA A 2 -9.46 -4.97 -18.38
C ALA A 2 -9.77 -4.08 -17.18
N ILE A 3 -8.98 -4.20 -16.11
CA ILE A 3 -9.08 -3.38 -14.90
C ILE A 3 -7.81 -2.56 -14.69
N GLY A 4 -7.94 -1.42 -14.02
CA GLY A 4 -6.81 -0.67 -13.48
C GLY A 4 -6.63 -1.03 -12.01
N ILE A 5 -5.41 -1.38 -11.61
CA ILE A 5 -5.07 -1.66 -10.22
C ILE A 5 -3.99 -0.68 -9.77
N ASP A 6 -4.31 0.06 -8.72
CA ASP A 6 -3.31 0.75 -7.93
C ASP A 6 -2.81 -0.17 -6.82
N LEU A 7 -1.58 -0.67 -6.96
CA LEU A 7 -0.94 -1.53 -5.96
C LEU A 7 -0.12 -0.65 -5.02
N GLY A 8 -0.76 0.01 -4.06
CA GLY A 8 -0.05 0.90 -3.13
C GLY A 8 0.66 0.16 -2.00
N THR A 9 1.59 0.86 -1.33
CA THR A 9 2.39 0.32 -0.22
C THR A 9 1.51 -0.15 0.94
N THR A 10 0.56 0.68 1.36
CA THR A 10 -0.31 0.41 2.52
C THR A 10 -1.73 0.00 2.13
N TYR A 11 -2.22 0.52 1.01
CA TYR A 11 -3.56 0.27 0.49
C TYR A 11 -3.50 0.11 -1.03
N SER A 12 -4.37 -0.74 -1.56
CA SER A 12 -4.57 -0.95 -2.99
C SER A 12 -5.98 -0.56 -3.40
N CYS A 13 -6.16 -0.13 -4.64
CA CYS A 13 -7.43 0.27 -5.22
C CYS A 13 -7.62 -0.42 -6.58
N VAL A 14 -8.88 -0.70 -6.94
CA VAL A 14 -9.20 -1.30 -8.23
C VAL A 14 -10.35 -0.53 -8.90
N GLY A 15 -10.18 -0.27 -10.20
CA GLY A 15 -11.17 0.42 -11.02
C GLY A 15 -11.36 -0.23 -12.37
N VAL A 16 -12.48 0.06 -13.01
CA VAL A 16 -12.83 -0.41 -14.35
C VAL A 16 -13.30 0.75 -15.20
N PHE A 17 -12.92 0.78 -16.48
CA PHE A 17 -13.49 1.69 -17.45
C PHE A 17 -14.63 0.99 -18.20
N GLN A 18 -15.86 1.48 -18.02
CA GLN A 18 -17.05 0.96 -18.69
C GLN A 18 -18.07 2.09 -18.86
N ASN A 19 -18.92 2.01 -19.88
CA ASN A 19 -19.96 3.03 -20.13
C ASN A 19 -19.38 4.46 -20.20
N GLU A 20 -18.21 4.62 -20.83
CA GLU A 20 -17.49 5.89 -21.00
C GLU A 20 -17.10 6.60 -19.69
N ARG A 21 -17.03 5.86 -18.58
CA ARG A 21 -16.61 6.40 -17.28
C ARG A 21 -15.69 5.42 -16.56
N VAL A 22 -14.89 5.97 -15.65
CA VAL A 22 -14.13 5.20 -14.67
C VAL A 22 -15.04 4.95 -13.47
N GLU A 23 -15.16 3.68 -13.07
CA GLU A 23 -15.84 3.27 -11.84
C GLU A 23 -14.81 2.67 -10.89
N ILE A 24 -14.70 3.23 -9.69
CA ILE A 24 -13.89 2.66 -8.60
C ILE A 24 -14.73 1.63 -7.87
N ILE A 25 -14.19 0.42 -7.70
CA ILE A 25 -14.93 -0.73 -7.19
C ILE A 25 -14.73 -0.81 -5.67
N VAL A 26 -15.84 -0.88 -4.93
CA VAL A 26 -15.81 -1.13 -3.49
C VAL A 26 -15.50 -2.60 -3.20
N ASN A 27 -14.74 -2.86 -2.15
CA ASN A 27 -14.48 -4.21 -1.65
C ASN A 27 -15.67 -4.78 -0.87
N ASP A 28 -15.50 -5.99 -0.35
CA ASP A 28 -16.50 -6.77 0.40
C ASP A 28 -16.95 -6.13 1.73
N VAL A 29 -16.25 -5.09 2.21
CA VAL A 29 -16.65 -4.31 3.39
C VAL A 29 -17.13 -2.89 3.03
N GLY A 30 -17.33 -2.60 1.74
CA GLY A 30 -17.83 -1.31 1.26
C GLY A 30 -16.78 -0.20 1.18
N SER A 31 -15.48 -0.53 1.21
CA SER A 31 -14.38 0.44 1.08
C SER A 31 -13.82 0.49 -0.34
N TYR A 32 -13.52 1.67 -0.87
CA TYR A 32 -12.87 1.86 -2.18
C TYR A 32 -11.39 1.44 -2.19
N THR A 33 -10.78 1.32 -1.02
CA THR A 33 -9.39 0.89 -0.87
C THR A 33 -9.31 -0.33 0.04
N THR A 34 -8.44 -1.28 -0.30
CA THR A 34 -8.19 -2.49 0.49
C THR A 34 -6.78 -2.47 1.04
N PRO A 35 -6.55 -2.74 2.34
CA PRO A 35 -5.20 -2.80 2.88
C PRO A 35 -4.29 -3.76 2.11
N SER A 36 -3.06 -3.35 1.85
CA SER A 36 -2.02 -4.18 1.21
C SER A 36 -1.38 -5.13 2.25
N TYR A 37 -2.23 -5.89 2.94
CA TYR A 37 -1.88 -6.78 4.05
C TYR A 37 -2.19 -8.23 3.68
N VAL A 38 -1.28 -9.13 4.02
CA VAL A 38 -1.44 -10.59 3.86
C VAL A 38 -1.08 -11.27 5.16
N ALA A 39 -1.98 -12.09 5.69
CA ALA A 39 -1.78 -12.80 6.93
C ALA A 39 -1.86 -14.32 6.73
N PHE A 40 -1.05 -15.04 7.48
CA PHE A 40 -0.99 -16.50 7.45
C PHE A 40 -1.36 -17.07 8.82
N ASN A 41 -2.19 -18.11 8.82
CA ASN A 41 -2.58 -18.82 10.04
C ASN A 41 -2.51 -20.36 9.82
N GLU A 42 -3.10 -21.15 10.72
CA GLU A 42 -3.06 -22.61 10.64
C GLU A 42 -3.97 -23.20 9.54
N THR A 43 -4.97 -22.46 9.07
CA THR A 43 -6.02 -22.97 8.19
C THR A 43 -6.01 -22.31 6.82
N GLU A 44 -5.82 -21.00 6.78
CA GLU A 44 -6.03 -20.14 5.64
C GLU A 44 -5.04 -18.97 5.55
N ARG A 45 -5.11 -18.29 4.40
CA ARG A 45 -4.39 -17.05 4.14
C ARG A 45 -5.42 -15.92 4.01
N LEU A 46 -5.29 -14.91 4.84
CA LEU A 46 -6.16 -13.72 4.83
C LEU A 46 -5.51 -12.60 4.03
N CYS A 47 -6.31 -11.74 3.43
CA CYS A 47 -5.84 -10.56 2.69
C CYS A 47 -6.75 -9.35 2.98
N GLY A 48 -6.21 -8.14 2.90
CA GLY A 48 -6.99 -6.92 3.10
C GLY A 48 -7.35 -6.68 4.57
N GLU A 49 -8.61 -6.29 4.82
CA GLU A 49 -9.08 -5.95 6.17
C GLU A 49 -8.98 -7.13 7.14
N GLY A 50 -9.27 -8.35 6.70
CA GLY A 50 -9.12 -9.55 7.53
C GLY A 50 -7.68 -9.74 8.03
N ALA A 51 -6.69 -9.47 7.17
CA ALA A 51 -5.29 -9.51 7.56
C ALA A 51 -4.88 -8.31 8.45
N LYS A 52 -5.35 -7.10 8.12
CA LYS A 52 -5.05 -5.89 8.92
C LYS A 52 -5.61 -5.99 10.34
N ASN A 53 -6.83 -6.50 10.51
CA ASN A 53 -7.52 -6.60 11.79
C ASN A 53 -6.83 -7.52 12.80
N GLN A 54 -6.23 -8.62 12.33
CA GLN A 54 -5.53 -9.57 13.21
C GLN A 54 -4.04 -9.24 13.44
N ALA A 55 -3.52 -8.19 12.81
CA ALA A 55 -2.10 -7.82 12.88
C ALA A 55 -1.57 -7.61 14.32
N ALA A 56 -2.43 -7.21 15.27
CA ALA A 56 -2.05 -7.03 16.67
C ALA A 56 -1.90 -8.35 17.44
N MET A 57 -2.56 -9.43 17.02
CA MET A 57 -2.50 -10.74 17.67
C MET A 57 -1.55 -11.71 16.96
N ASN A 58 -1.30 -11.50 15.67
CA ASN A 58 -0.52 -12.39 14.81
C ASN A 58 0.51 -11.59 13.99
N ALA A 59 1.31 -10.77 14.67
CA ALA A 59 2.19 -9.79 14.03
C ALA A 59 3.31 -10.45 13.18
N GLU A 60 3.93 -11.52 13.69
CA GLU A 60 5.02 -12.23 13.02
C GLU A 60 4.60 -12.91 11.71
N ASN A 61 3.30 -13.18 11.52
CA ASN A 61 2.75 -13.81 10.32
C ASN A 61 1.78 -12.89 9.56
N THR A 62 1.80 -11.58 9.85
CA THR A 62 1.04 -10.58 9.09
C THR A 62 2.02 -9.68 8.33
N VAL A 63 2.10 -9.88 7.03
CA VAL A 63 2.98 -9.18 6.12
C VAL A 63 2.27 -7.94 5.56
N PHE A 64 2.97 -6.82 5.58
CA PHE A 64 2.60 -5.54 4.97
C PHE A 64 3.87 -4.92 4.36
N ASP A 65 3.73 -3.83 3.62
CA ASP A 65 4.87 -3.13 3.01
C ASP A 65 5.74 -3.98 2.06
N ALA A 66 5.22 -5.08 1.54
CA ALA A 66 5.94 -5.94 0.61
C ALA A 66 6.41 -5.19 -0.65
N LYS A 67 5.73 -4.11 -1.04
CA LYS A 67 6.13 -3.20 -2.13
C LYS A 67 7.47 -2.51 -1.87
N ARG A 68 7.91 -2.35 -0.61
CA ARG A 68 9.23 -1.83 -0.27
C ARG A 68 10.35 -2.82 -0.60
N LEU A 69 10.06 -4.13 -0.56
CA LEU A 69 11.01 -5.22 -0.77
C LEU A 69 11.05 -5.71 -2.23
N ILE A 70 9.99 -5.48 -2.99
CA ILE A 70 9.83 -6.04 -4.34
C ILE A 70 10.96 -5.60 -5.28
N GLY A 71 11.56 -6.57 -5.99
CA GLY A 71 12.63 -6.33 -6.95
C GLY A 71 13.96 -5.81 -6.38
N ARG A 72 14.13 -5.82 -5.05
CA ARG A 72 15.36 -5.41 -4.36
C ARG A 72 16.23 -6.60 -3.97
N ARG A 73 17.45 -6.31 -3.50
CA ARG A 73 18.32 -7.30 -2.85
C ARG A 73 18.17 -7.21 -1.34
N PHE A 74 18.32 -8.34 -0.67
CA PHE A 74 18.31 -8.41 0.78
C PHE A 74 19.42 -7.53 1.36
N SER A 75 20.61 -7.50 0.75
CA SER A 75 21.74 -6.67 1.20
C SER A 75 21.59 -5.16 0.96
N ASP A 76 20.56 -4.70 0.23
CA ASP A 76 20.36 -3.27 -0.01
C ASP A 76 20.14 -2.53 1.31
N HIS A 77 20.80 -1.37 1.49
CA HIS A 77 20.72 -0.57 2.72
C HIS A 77 19.28 -0.24 3.11
N GLU A 78 18.46 0.16 2.13
CA GLU A 78 17.03 0.47 2.33
C GLU A 78 16.25 -0.74 2.83
N VAL A 79 16.55 -1.94 2.36
CA VAL A 79 15.93 -3.19 2.84
C VAL A 79 16.35 -3.48 4.27
N GLN A 80 17.64 -3.33 4.60
CA GLN A 80 18.13 -3.53 5.95
C GLN A 80 17.55 -2.53 6.96
N ASP A 81 17.29 -1.29 6.54
CA ASP A 81 16.60 -0.30 7.36
C ASP A 81 15.13 -0.67 7.59
N ASP A 82 14.42 -1.04 6.53
CA ASP A 82 13.02 -1.46 6.62
C ASP A 82 12.83 -2.69 7.53
N ILE A 83 13.73 -3.69 7.43
CA ILE A 83 13.68 -4.93 8.24
C ILE A 83 13.68 -4.64 9.75
N LYS A 84 14.36 -3.58 10.21
CA LYS A 84 14.40 -3.20 11.64
C LYS A 84 13.01 -2.83 12.18
N HIS A 85 12.08 -2.48 11.31
CA HIS A 85 10.74 -2.02 11.65
C HIS A 85 9.66 -3.07 11.41
N PHE A 86 9.99 -4.19 10.76
CA PHE A 86 9.04 -5.26 10.52
C PHE A 86 8.91 -6.20 11.72
N PRO A 87 7.67 -6.58 12.11
CA PRO A 87 7.46 -7.61 13.13
C PRO A 87 7.63 -9.03 12.58
N PHE A 88 7.69 -9.19 11.27
CA PHE A 88 7.90 -10.47 10.57
C PHE A 88 9.35 -10.58 10.10
N LYS A 89 9.81 -11.82 9.90
CA LYS A 89 11.20 -12.10 9.55
C LYS A 89 11.41 -12.03 8.05
N VAL A 90 12.49 -11.37 7.63
CA VAL A 90 12.98 -11.36 6.25
C VAL A 90 14.35 -12.04 6.21
N VAL A 91 14.57 -12.93 5.25
CA VAL A 91 15.81 -13.69 5.08
C VAL A 91 16.26 -13.64 3.62
N PRO A 92 17.57 -13.72 3.31
CA PRO A 92 18.04 -13.83 1.94
C PRO A 92 17.80 -15.23 1.37
N ASP A 93 17.58 -15.32 0.06
CA ASP A 93 17.77 -16.55 -0.71
C ASP A 93 19.22 -16.71 -1.19
N SER A 94 19.49 -17.69 -2.06
CA SER A 94 20.82 -17.93 -2.63
C SER A 94 21.31 -16.81 -3.56
N ASP A 95 20.40 -16.02 -4.12
CA ASP A 95 20.68 -14.92 -5.06
C ASP A 95 20.60 -13.54 -4.38
N ASP A 96 20.63 -13.52 -3.05
CA ASP A 96 20.49 -12.31 -2.23
C ASP A 96 19.14 -11.59 -2.45
N LYS A 97 18.06 -12.31 -2.77
CA LYS A 97 16.70 -11.75 -2.79
C LYS A 97 16.07 -11.86 -1.40
N PRO A 98 15.32 -10.84 -0.95
CA PRO A 98 14.62 -10.92 0.31
C PRO A 98 13.43 -11.89 0.20
N LEU A 99 13.31 -12.81 1.16
CA LEU A 99 12.17 -13.69 1.35
C LEU A 99 11.52 -13.42 2.71
N ILE A 100 10.20 -13.36 2.76
CA ILE A 100 9.43 -13.20 3.98
C ILE A 100 9.16 -14.59 4.57
N GLU A 101 9.66 -14.85 5.78
CA GLU A 101 9.50 -16.10 6.51
C GLU A 101 8.33 -16.00 7.50
N VAL A 102 7.34 -16.89 7.36
CA VAL A 102 6.12 -16.95 8.19
C VAL A 102 5.81 -18.40 8.58
N LYS A 103 5.01 -18.59 9.62
CA LYS A 103 4.37 -19.88 9.93
C LYS A 103 3.01 -19.95 9.23
N TYR A 104 2.84 -20.93 8.36
CA TYR A 104 1.60 -21.18 7.64
C TYR A 104 1.27 -22.67 7.65
N LYS A 105 0.07 -23.03 8.14
CA LYS A 105 -0.36 -24.43 8.31
C LYS A 105 0.61 -25.29 9.14
N GLY A 106 1.14 -24.73 10.22
CA GLY A 106 2.08 -25.40 11.13
C GLY A 106 3.52 -25.50 10.62
N GLU A 107 3.80 -25.04 9.39
CA GLU A 107 5.13 -25.11 8.78
C GLU A 107 5.74 -23.72 8.59
N THR A 108 7.06 -23.62 8.72
CA THR A 108 7.80 -22.42 8.30
C THR A 108 7.83 -22.37 6.78
N LYS A 109 7.29 -21.30 6.19
CA LYS A 109 7.29 -21.05 4.75
C LYS A 109 7.96 -19.73 4.44
N ARG A 110 8.52 -19.64 3.24
CA ARG A 110 9.17 -18.45 2.72
C ARG A 110 8.47 -18.03 1.45
N PHE A 111 8.15 -16.75 1.36
CA PHE A 111 7.48 -16.16 0.21
C PHE A 111 8.30 -14.99 -0.31
N SER A 112 8.39 -14.85 -1.63
CA SER A 112 8.95 -13.65 -2.24
C SER A 112 8.00 -12.46 -2.08
N PRO A 113 8.50 -11.21 -2.14
CA PRO A 113 7.66 -10.02 -2.18
C PRO A 113 6.62 -10.04 -3.32
N GLU A 114 6.98 -10.66 -4.46
CA GLU A 114 6.10 -10.88 -5.61
C GLU A 114 4.96 -11.84 -5.26
N GLU A 115 5.24 -12.93 -4.55
CA GLU A 115 4.21 -13.86 -4.09
C GLU A 115 3.26 -13.19 -3.10
N ILE A 116 3.77 -12.38 -2.15
CA ILE A 116 2.92 -11.59 -1.25
C ILE A 116 2.06 -10.59 -2.03
N SER A 117 2.67 -9.82 -2.95
CA SER A 117 1.96 -8.86 -3.79
C SER A 117 0.93 -9.52 -4.69
N SER A 118 1.18 -10.74 -5.17
CA SER A 118 0.23 -11.52 -5.97
C SER A 118 -1.05 -11.85 -5.21
N VAL A 119 -1.00 -12.01 -3.88
CA VAL A 119 -2.19 -12.23 -3.06
C VAL A 119 -3.06 -10.98 -3.01
N VAL A 120 -2.43 -9.80 -2.89
CA VAL A 120 -3.13 -8.52 -2.92
C VAL A 120 -3.76 -8.30 -4.30
N LEU A 121 -3.01 -8.53 -5.38
CA LEU A 121 -3.52 -8.45 -6.75
C LEU A 121 -4.64 -9.46 -7.01
N LEU A 122 -4.56 -10.68 -6.47
CA LEU A 122 -5.62 -11.67 -6.55
C LEU A 122 -6.89 -11.18 -5.86
N LYS A 123 -6.79 -10.56 -4.67
CA LYS A 123 -7.94 -9.94 -4.00
C LYS A 123 -8.55 -8.84 -4.86
N MET A 124 -7.74 -7.99 -5.50
CA MET A 124 -8.25 -6.94 -6.41
C MET A 124 -8.95 -7.53 -7.64
N LYS A 125 -8.38 -8.59 -8.23
CA LYS A 125 -8.98 -9.36 -9.34
C LYS A 125 -10.32 -9.98 -8.92
N GLN A 126 -10.41 -10.57 -7.73
CA GLN A 126 -11.64 -11.16 -7.19
C GLN A 126 -12.71 -10.09 -6.98
N THR A 127 -12.38 -9.01 -6.26
CA THR A 127 -13.29 -7.88 -6.04
C THR A 127 -13.85 -7.32 -7.36
N ALA A 128 -13.01 -7.16 -8.38
CA ALA A 128 -13.48 -6.70 -9.68
C ALA A 128 -14.29 -7.76 -10.44
N SER A 129 -13.93 -9.04 -10.33
CA SER A 129 -14.66 -10.13 -10.99
C SER A 129 -16.07 -10.30 -10.43
N ASP A 130 -16.21 -10.20 -9.09
CA ASP A 130 -17.48 -10.26 -8.39
C ASP A 130 -18.37 -9.07 -8.78
N PHE A 131 -17.81 -7.86 -8.81
CA PHE A 131 -18.52 -6.64 -9.25
C PHE A 131 -19.00 -6.74 -10.71
N LEU A 132 -18.19 -7.29 -11.60
CA LEU A 132 -18.51 -7.40 -13.04
C LEU A 132 -19.34 -8.64 -13.39
N GLY A 133 -19.52 -9.59 -12.46
CA GLY A 133 -20.20 -10.86 -12.69
C GLY A 133 -19.48 -11.79 -13.69
N LYS A 134 -18.19 -11.58 -13.94
CA LYS A 134 -17.38 -12.38 -14.87
C LYS A 134 -15.90 -12.32 -14.53
N GLU A 135 -15.17 -13.36 -14.93
CA GLU A 135 -13.73 -13.46 -14.68
C GLU A 135 -12.95 -12.31 -15.34
N VAL A 136 -12.13 -11.62 -14.54
CA VAL A 136 -11.15 -10.64 -15.00
C VAL A 136 -9.82 -11.33 -15.30
N LYS A 137 -9.29 -11.11 -16.50
CA LYS A 137 -8.00 -11.68 -16.93
C LYS A 137 -6.94 -10.64 -17.23
N ASP A 138 -7.32 -9.43 -17.58
CA ASP A 138 -6.40 -8.39 -18.03
C ASP A 138 -6.34 -7.24 -17.01
N ALA A 139 -5.15 -6.73 -16.75
CA ALA A 139 -4.95 -5.59 -15.86
C ALA A 139 -3.86 -4.65 -16.35
N VAL A 140 -4.02 -3.37 -16.04
CA VAL A 140 -2.94 -2.38 -16.00
C VAL A 140 -2.63 -2.12 -14.53
N ILE A 141 -1.36 -2.23 -14.14
CA ILE A 141 -0.92 -2.07 -12.75
C ILE A 141 -0.01 -0.85 -12.63
N THR A 142 -0.22 -0.03 -11.61
CA THR A 142 0.61 1.15 -11.35
C THR A 142 1.85 0.81 -10.52
N VAL A 143 2.92 1.57 -10.71
CA VAL A 143 4.13 1.58 -9.87
C VAL A 143 4.68 3.01 -9.72
N PRO A 144 5.49 3.30 -8.70
CA PRO A 144 6.14 4.59 -8.57
C PRO A 144 7.02 4.90 -9.79
N ALA A 145 7.13 6.17 -10.17
CA ALA A 145 7.90 6.55 -11.35
C ALA A 145 9.40 6.18 -11.23
N TYR A 146 9.95 6.20 -10.02
CA TYR A 146 11.35 5.86 -9.73
C TYR A 146 11.63 4.34 -9.70
N PHE A 147 10.62 3.47 -9.84
CA PHE A 147 10.84 2.03 -9.87
C PHE A 147 11.79 1.63 -11.02
N THR A 148 12.82 0.87 -10.66
CA THR A 148 13.78 0.28 -11.61
C THR A 148 13.11 -0.80 -12.46
N ASP A 149 13.78 -1.19 -13.55
CA ASP A 149 13.30 -2.28 -14.43
C ASP A 149 13.10 -3.60 -13.67
N ALA A 150 13.98 -3.91 -12.71
CA ALA A 150 13.86 -5.09 -11.86
C ALA A 150 12.57 -5.06 -11.03
N GLN A 151 12.24 -3.92 -10.42
CA GLN A 151 11.03 -3.74 -9.62
C GLN A 151 9.77 -3.78 -10.49
N ARG A 152 9.78 -3.12 -11.65
CA ARG A 152 8.69 -3.19 -12.64
C ARG A 152 8.44 -4.62 -13.09
N LYS A 153 9.50 -5.38 -13.36
CA LYS A 153 9.40 -6.78 -13.76
C LYS A 153 8.87 -7.64 -12.62
N ALA A 154 9.33 -7.42 -11.40
CA ALA A 154 8.84 -8.12 -10.21
C ALA A 154 7.34 -7.86 -9.96
N THR A 155 6.86 -6.62 -10.10
CA THR A 155 5.42 -6.30 -10.03
C THR A 155 4.63 -6.97 -11.17
N GLN A 156 5.16 -7.00 -12.39
CA GLN A 156 4.54 -7.71 -13.50
C GLN A 156 4.44 -9.22 -13.21
N ASN A 157 5.50 -9.82 -12.66
CA ASN A 157 5.53 -11.23 -12.27
C ASN A 157 4.49 -11.52 -11.17
N ALA A 158 4.31 -10.62 -10.19
CA ALA A 158 3.26 -10.74 -9.18
C ALA A 158 1.86 -10.84 -9.81
N GLY A 159 1.58 -10.04 -10.86
CA GLY A 159 0.34 -10.14 -11.61
C GLY A 159 0.20 -11.47 -12.37
N GLN A 160 1.29 -11.97 -12.96
CA GLN A 160 1.28 -13.28 -13.63
C GLN A 160 1.02 -14.43 -12.65
N ILE A 161 1.59 -14.40 -11.43
CA ILE A 161 1.38 -15.41 -10.39
C ILE A 161 -0.10 -15.56 -10.04
N CYS A 162 -0.87 -14.46 -10.02
CA CYS A 162 -2.32 -14.51 -9.78
C CYS A 162 -3.18 -14.69 -11.06
N GLY A 163 -2.54 -15.00 -12.19
CA GLY A 163 -3.22 -15.23 -13.47
C GLY A 163 -3.84 -13.96 -14.07
N LEU A 164 -3.22 -12.79 -13.87
CA LEU A 164 -3.49 -11.57 -14.63
C LEU A 164 -2.51 -11.44 -15.78
N ASN A 165 -3.04 -11.22 -16.98
CA ASN A 165 -2.30 -10.69 -18.10
C ASN A 165 -2.07 -9.19 -17.86
N CYS A 166 -0.84 -8.85 -17.49
CA CYS A 166 -0.44 -7.46 -17.25
C CYS A 166 -0.22 -6.75 -18.59
N LEU A 167 -1.25 -6.08 -19.09
CA LEU A 167 -1.23 -5.34 -20.36
C LEU A 167 -0.15 -4.25 -20.37
N ARG A 168 0.02 -3.56 -19.23
CA ARG A 168 1.04 -2.55 -19.03
C ARG A 168 1.32 -2.33 -17.54
N ILE A 169 2.57 -2.01 -17.25
CA ILE A 169 2.97 -1.36 -15.99
C ILE A 169 3.08 0.14 -16.28
N ILE A 170 2.30 0.96 -15.60
CA ILE A 170 2.30 2.42 -15.79
C ILE A 170 2.80 3.13 -14.53
N ASN A 171 3.35 4.33 -14.70
CA ASN A 171 3.75 5.14 -13.56
C ASN A 171 2.49 5.69 -12.86
N GLU A 172 2.46 5.62 -11.53
CA GLU A 172 1.45 6.24 -10.67
C GLU A 172 1.17 7.70 -11.04
N PRO A 173 2.17 8.60 -11.16
CA PRO A 173 1.90 9.99 -11.52
C PRO A 173 1.34 10.16 -12.94
N THR A 174 1.72 9.27 -13.88
CA THR A 174 1.12 9.26 -15.22
C THR A 174 -0.34 8.80 -15.17
N ALA A 175 -0.66 7.78 -14.37
CA ALA A 175 -2.04 7.33 -14.15
C ALA A 175 -2.91 8.44 -13.55
N ALA A 176 -2.37 9.17 -12.56
CA ALA A 176 -3.02 10.34 -11.95
C ALA A 176 -3.28 11.45 -12.98
N CYS A 177 -2.31 11.75 -13.85
CA CYS A 177 -2.47 12.73 -14.92
C CYS A 177 -3.52 12.29 -15.97
N ILE A 178 -3.56 11.00 -16.33
CA ILE A 178 -4.61 10.46 -17.21
C ILE A 178 -5.98 10.65 -16.58
N ALA A 179 -6.13 10.36 -15.28
CA ALA A 179 -7.38 10.57 -14.56
C ALA A 179 -7.78 12.06 -14.53
N TYR A 180 -6.82 12.96 -14.27
CA TYR A 180 -7.03 14.41 -14.27
C TYR A 180 -7.43 14.95 -15.65
N GLY A 181 -6.72 14.54 -16.71
CA GLY A 181 -7.01 14.92 -18.09
C GLY A 181 -8.36 14.38 -18.59
N PHE A 182 -8.75 13.18 -18.17
CA PHE A 182 -10.05 12.60 -18.51
C PHE A 182 -11.22 13.38 -17.89
N GLN A 183 -11.06 13.89 -16.67
CA GLN A 183 -12.08 14.71 -16.00
C GLN A 183 -12.24 16.08 -16.67
N GLN A 184 -11.16 16.60 -17.27
CA GLN A 184 -11.17 17.86 -18.01
C GLN A 184 -11.51 17.67 -19.49
N LYS A 185 -12.76 17.25 -19.77
CA LYS A 185 -13.25 17.11 -21.16
C LYS A 185 -13.12 18.40 -22.00
N ASP A 186 -12.98 19.57 -21.37
CA ASP A 186 -12.77 20.87 -22.02
C ASP A 186 -11.30 21.29 -22.23
N ALA A 187 -10.32 20.59 -21.63
CA ALA A 187 -8.89 20.91 -21.77
C ALA A 187 -8.28 20.46 -23.11
N GLN A 188 -8.98 19.60 -23.87
CA GLN A 188 -8.58 19.10 -25.19
C GLN A 188 -8.51 20.17 -26.30
N LYS A 189 -8.65 21.46 -25.95
CA LYS A 189 -8.56 22.60 -26.87
C LYS A 189 -7.43 23.58 -26.55
N LYS A 190 -6.54 23.28 -25.60
CA LYS A 190 -5.35 24.11 -25.36
C LYS A 190 -4.27 23.74 -26.38
N LYS A 191 -3.92 24.69 -27.25
CA LYS A 191 -2.69 24.59 -28.07
C LYS A 191 -1.48 24.84 -27.17
N GLY A 192 -0.53 23.90 -27.13
CA GLY A 192 0.74 24.04 -26.42
C GLY A 192 1.01 22.92 -25.41
N GLU A 193 2.20 22.95 -24.82
CA GLU A 193 2.64 22.01 -23.79
C GLU A 193 2.12 22.47 -22.42
N GLU A 194 1.39 21.61 -21.71
CA GLU A 194 0.94 21.87 -20.34
C GLU A 194 1.88 21.16 -19.36
N THR A 195 2.42 21.91 -18.40
CA THR A 195 3.25 21.35 -17.33
C THR A 195 2.40 21.05 -16.10
N ILE A 196 2.46 19.81 -15.62
CA ILE A 196 1.67 19.29 -14.50
C ILE A 196 2.64 18.83 -13.42
N LEU A 197 2.45 19.31 -12.18
CA LEU A 197 3.12 18.77 -11.01
C LEU A 197 2.18 17.79 -10.31
N VAL A 198 2.57 16.52 -10.25
CA VAL A 198 1.92 15.53 -9.39
C VAL A 198 2.63 15.53 -8.05
N PHE A 199 1.85 15.72 -6.98
CA PHE A 199 2.28 15.60 -5.60
C PHE A 199 1.54 14.42 -4.97
N ASP A 200 2.24 13.32 -4.75
CA ASP A 200 1.69 12.08 -4.19
C ASP A 200 2.32 11.81 -2.82
N PHE A 201 1.54 12.02 -1.76
CA PHE A 201 1.96 11.77 -0.38
C PHE A 201 1.16 10.58 0.17
N GLY A 202 1.69 9.39 -0.05
CA GLY A 202 1.05 8.13 0.27
C GLY A 202 1.23 7.70 1.73
N GLY A 203 0.93 6.42 1.99
CA GLY A 203 1.07 5.83 3.33
C GLY A 203 2.52 5.71 3.79
N GLY A 204 3.43 5.36 2.88
CA GLY A 204 4.85 5.14 3.20
C GLY A 204 5.84 5.77 2.23
N THR A 205 5.36 6.35 1.13
CA THR A 205 6.18 6.96 0.09
C THR A 205 5.66 8.37 -0.19
N PHE A 206 6.59 9.27 -0.49
CA PHE A 206 6.31 10.60 -0.99
C PHE A 206 6.98 10.76 -2.34
N ASP A 207 6.21 11.08 -3.36
CA ASP A 207 6.65 11.27 -4.73
C ASP A 207 6.15 12.60 -5.28
N SER A 208 7.06 13.33 -5.93
CA SER A 208 6.72 14.52 -6.70
C SER A 208 7.28 14.38 -8.11
N SER A 209 6.39 14.42 -9.09
CA SER A 209 6.75 14.26 -10.50
C SER A 209 6.27 15.44 -11.32
N LEU A 210 7.16 16.00 -12.14
CA LEU A 210 6.83 16.98 -13.14
C LEU A 210 6.57 16.26 -14.46
N LEU A 211 5.38 16.43 -15.02
CA LEU A 211 4.97 15.86 -16.29
C LEU A 211 4.64 16.96 -17.28
N THR A 212 4.81 16.68 -18.56
CA THR A 212 4.33 17.53 -19.64
C THR A 212 3.30 16.78 -20.45
N LEU A 213 2.18 17.45 -20.74
CA LEU A 213 1.16 16.99 -21.69
C LEU A 213 1.37 17.74 -22.99
N ASP A 214 1.70 17.00 -24.04
CA ASP A 214 1.72 17.55 -25.40
C ASP A 214 0.27 17.71 -25.88
N GLY A 215 -0.16 18.95 -26.10
CA GLY A 215 -1.52 19.27 -26.57
C GLY A 215 -1.84 18.80 -27.99
N GLU A 216 -0.84 18.44 -28.81
CA GLU A 216 -1.06 17.89 -30.15
C GLU A 216 -1.17 16.36 -30.13
N SER A 217 -0.23 15.68 -29.47
CA SER A 217 -0.20 14.21 -29.42
C SER A 217 -1.01 13.60 -28.28
N GLY A 218 -1.37 14.39 -27.26
CA GLY A 218 -2.03 13.92 -26.04
C GLY A 218 -1.14 13.03 -25.16
N VAL A 219 0.17 13.00 -25.42
CA VAL A 219 1.13 12.14 -24.71
C VAL A 219 1.60 12.83 -23.43
N PHE A 220 1.59 12.07 -22.33
CA PHE A 220 2.22 12.47 -21.08
C PHE A 220 3.67 12.00 -21.04
N GLU A 221 4.59 12.93 -20.79
CA GLU A 221 6.01 12.65 -20.60
C GLU A 221 6.44 13.02 -19.18
N VAL A 222 7.16 12.15 -18.48
CA VAL A 222 7.74 12.45 -17.17
C VAL A 222 9.05 13.20 -17.38
N ARG A 223 9.13 14.46 -16.92
CA ARG A 223 10.32 15.32 -17.05
C ARG A 223 11.27 15.19 -15.88
N ALA A 224 10.74 15.08 -14.68
CA ALA A 224 11.52 14.93 -13.45
C ALA A 224 10.70 14.20 -12.39
N THR A 225 11.37 13.41 -11.56
CA THR A 225 10.80 12.78 -10.37
C THR A 225 11.77 13.01 -9.21
N ALA A 226 11.25 13.44 -8.08
CA ALA A 226 11.93 13.51 -6.81
C ALA A 226 11.00 12.99 -5.72
N GLY A 227 11.53 12.65 -4.55
CA GLY A 227 10.70 12.09 -3.50
C GLY A 227 11.51 11.54 -2.33
N ASN A 228 10.81 10.85 -1.45
CA ASN A 228 11.38 10.08 -0.37
C ASN A 228 10.57 8.77 -0.23
N SER A 229 11.23 7.64 -0.51
CA SER A 229 10.63 6.31 -0.43
C SER A 229 10.29 5.85 0.99
N HIS A 230 10.72 6.60 2.01
CA HIS A 230 10.57 6.29 3.44
C HIS A 230 9.93 7.46 4.19
N LEU A 231 9.04 8.20 3.52
CA LEU A 231 8.26 9.26 4.12
C LEU A 231 6.80 9.11 3.71
N GLY A 232 5.89 9.06 4.67
CA GLY A 232 4.46 9.05 4.38
C GLY A 232 3.56 9.22 5.60
N GLY A 233 2.29 8.87 5.42
CA GLY A 233 1.28 8.91 6.47
C GLY A 233 1.63 8.08 7.72
N GLU A 234 2.40 7.01 7.60
CA GLU A 234 2.84 6.18 8.73
C GLU A 234 3.83 6.90 9.65
N ASP A 235 4.64 7.82 9.12
CA ASP A 235 5.54 8.65 9.94
C ASP A 235 4.76 9.64 10.79
N LEU A 236 3.66 10.17 10.26
CA LEU A 236 2.73 10.99 11.03
C LEU A 236 2.06 10.17 12.14
N ASP A 237 1.67 8.92 11.85
CA ASP A 237 1.16 7.99 12.85
C ASP A 237 2.21 7.70 13.93
N ASN A 238 3.47 7.47 13.54
CA ASN A 238 4.60 7.28 14.44
C ASN A 238 4.78 8.46 15.41
N ARG A 239 4.69 9.70 14.90
CA ARG A 239 4.80 10.89 15.75
C ARG A 239 3.68 10.97 16.78
N LEU A 240 2.44 10.67 16.39
CA LEU A 240 1.31 10.60 17.31
C LEU A 240 1.47 9.49 18.34
N VAL A 241 1.88 8.29 17.92
CA VAL A 241 2.15 7.16 18.83
C VAL A 241 3.20 7.54 19.86
N ASN A 242 4.33 8.11 19.45
CA ASN A 242 5.40 8.50 20.36
C ASN A 242 4.94 9.55 21.38
N TYR A 243 4.16 10.54 20.92
CA TYR A 243 3.54 11.52 21.80
C TYR A 243 2.64 10.86 22.85
N PHE A 244 1.74 9.96 22.43
CA PHE A 244 0.82 9.30 23.34
C PHE A 244 1.47 8.24 24.24
N VAL A 245 2.57 7.61 23.82
CA VAL A 245 3.41 6.77 24.69
C VAL A 245 3.99 7.61 25.84
N ALA A 246 4.52 8.80 25.53
CA ALA A 246 5.04 9.71 26.55
C ALA A 246 3.94 10.21 27.50
N GLU A 247 2.78 10.59 26.95
CA GLU A 247 1.63 11.03 27.75
C GLU A 247 1.07 9.90 28.63
N PHE A 248 0.98 8.66 28.12
CA PHE A 248 0.57 7.50 28.93
C PHE A 248 1.55 7.25 30.08
N LYS A 249 2.86 7.33 29.81
CA LYS A 249 3.91 7.19 30.82
C LYS A 249 3.81 8.28 31.89
N LYS A 250 3.56 9.52 31.49
CA LYS A 250 3.36 10.65 32.40
C LYS A 250 2.09 10.49 33.25
N LYS A 251 0.97 10.12 32.65
CA LYS A 251 -0.34 10.00 33.31
C LYS A 251 -0.42 8.81 34.26
N TYR A 252 0.13 7.65 33.88
CA TYR A 252 -0.03 6.39 34.62
C TYR A 252 1.26 5.81 35.20
N GLN A 253 2.41 6.47 34.99
CA GLN A 253 3.73 6.01 35.48
C GLN A 253 4.07 4.59 35.02
N LYS A 254 3.60 4.21 33.83
CA LYS A 254 3.78 2.89 33.21
C LYS A 254 4.30 3.07 31.78
N ASP A 255 5.29 2.27 31.39
CA ASP A 255 5.88 2.33 30.05
C ASP A 255 5.36 1.18 29.17
N LEU A 256 4.65 1.53 28.09
CA LEU A 256 4.08 0.55 27.15
C LEU A 256 4.98 0.28 25.94
N SER A 257 6.13 0.95 25.82
CA SER A 257 7.03 0.84 24.66
C SER A 257 7.57 -0.57 24.41
N GLY A 258 7.67 -1.41 25.44
CA GLY A 258 8.05 -2.82 25.32
C GLY A 258 6.91 -3.77 24.95
N ASN A 259 5.67 -3.29 24.78
CA ASN A 259 4.51 -4.12 24.50
C ASN A 259 3.98 -3.89 23.08
N ASN A 260 4.39 -4.76 22.17
CA ASN A 260 4.03 -4.70 20.75
C ASN A 260 2.51 -4.67 20.52
N ARG A 261 1.73 -5.42 21.32
CA ARG A 261 0.27 -5.44 21.22
C ARG A 261 -0.33 -4.08 21.60
N ALA A 262 0.12 -3.48 22.70
CA ALA A 262 -0.33 -2.16 23.14
C ALA A 262 0.05 -1.08 22.12
N LEU A 263 1.30 -1.08 21.63
CA LEU A 263 1.77 -0.16 20.60
C LEU A 263 0.95 -0.26 19.31
N ARG A 264 0.60 -1.48 18.87
CA ARG A 264 -0.21 -1.65 17.66
C ARG A 264 -1.63 -1.12 17.84
N ARG A 265 -2.26 -1.38 18.99
CA ARG A 265 -3.60 -0.83 19.31
C ARG A 265 -3.59 0.70 19.34
N LEU A 266 -2.57 1.28 19.98
CA LEU A 266 -2.39 2.74 20.02
C LEU A 266 -2.18 3.32 18.61
N ARG A 267 -1.36 2.66 17.77
CA ARG A 267 -1.15 3.06 16.37
C ARG A 267 -2.43 3.07 15.56
N THR A 268 -3.26 2.03 15.67
CA THR A 268 -4.57 1.98 14.99
C THR A 268 -5.45 3.16 15.39
N ALA A 269 -5.48 3.51 16.68
CA ALA A 269 -6.23 4.67 17.15
C ALA A 269 -5.61 6.00 16.66
N CYS A 270 -4.29 6.12 16.62
CA CYS A 270 -3.58 7.29 16.09
C CYS A 270 -3.84 7.49 14.60
N GLU A 271 -3.83 6.42 13.80
CA GLU A 271 -4.17 6.47 12.36
C GLU A 271 -5.60 6.99 12.17
N ARG A 272 -6.55 6.49 12.96
CA ARG A 272 -7.94 6.96 12.94
C ARG A 272 -8.03 8.44 13.35
N ALA A 273 -7.36 8.84 14.43
CA ALA A 273 -7.34 10.23 14.90
C ALA A 273 -6.73 11.17 13.84
N LYS A 274 -5.60 10.79 13.22
CA LYS A 274 -4.97 11.52 12.11
C LYS A 274 -5.97 11.77 10.97
N ARG A 275 -6.71 10.72 10.55
CA ARG A 275 -7.72 10.85 9.50
C ARG A 275 -8.86 11.79 9.89
N THR A 276 -9.35 11.72 11.13
CA THR A 276 -10.38 12.66 11.64
C THR A 276 -9.87 14.11 11.63
N LEU A 277 -8.60 14.33 12.01
CA LEU A 277 -7.99 15.66 12.04
C LEU A 277 -7.82 16.29 10.65
N SER A 278 -7.94 15.54 9.56
CA SER A 278 -7.94 16.11 8.20
C SER A 278 -9.22 16.89 7.89
N SER A 279 -10.32 16.68 8.63
CA SER A 279 -11.60 17.37 8.43
C SER A 279 -12.16 18.03 9.69
N SER A 280 -11.52 17.83 10.85
CA SER A 280 -11.97 18.32 12.16
C SER A 280 -10.81 18.93 12.93
N GLN A 281 -11.08 19.94 13.77
CA GLN A 281 -10.03 20.60 14.58
C GLN A 281 -9.54 19.73 15.75
N THR A 282 -10.35 18.75 16.18
CA THR A 282 -10.05 17.87 17.31
C THR A 282 -10.41 16.42 16.99
N ALA A 283 -9.77 15.49 17.68
CA ALA A 283 -10.06 14.06 17.64
C ALA A 283 -9.81 13.43 19.02
N SER A 284 -10.63 12.43 19.38
CA SER A 284 -10.49 11.67 20.62
C SER A 284 -9.84 10.32 20.37
N ILE A 285 -9.00 9.89 21.30
CA ILE A 285 -8.47 8.53 21.38
C ILE A 285 -8.99 7.92 22.66
N GLU A 286 -9.70 6.79 22.53
CA GLU A 286 -10.25 6.03 23.65
C GLU A 286 -9.91 4.56 23.40
N ILE A 287 -9.11 3.98 24.30
CA ILE A 287 -8.67 2.58 24.18
C ILE A 287 -8.80 1.88 25.52
N GLU A 288 -9.79 0.98 25.62
CA GLU A 288 -10.00 0.15 26.80
C GLU A 288 -8.83 -0.80 27.05
N SER A 289 -8.37 -0.90 28.29
CA SER A 289 -7.33 -1.82 28.74
C SER A 289 -6.11 -1.81 27.81
N LEU A 290 -5.63 -0.63 27.40
CA LEU A 290 -4.50 -0.46 26.49
C LEU A 290 -3.26 -1.20 27.02
N PHE A 291 -2.94 -1.03 28.31
CA PHE A 291 -1.77 -1.66 28.93
C PHE A 291 -2.01 -2.00 30.41
N ARG A 292 -1.81 -3.27 30.79
CA ARG A 292 -1.97 -3.76 32.17
C ARG A 292 -3.31 -3.36 32.81
N GLY A 293 -4.41 -3.54 32.07
CA GLY A 293 -5.78 -3.22 32.49
C GLY A 293 -6.10 -1.73 32.57
N GLN A 294 -5.20 -0.85 32.13
CA GLN A 294 -5.40 0.59 32.15
C GLN A 294 -6.04 1.08 30.86
N ASP A 295 -7.18 1.75 30.98
CA ASP A 295 -7.81 2.49 29.88
C ASP A 295 -7.01 3.77 29.58
N PHE A 296 -6.96 4.16 28.32
CA PHE A 296 -6.31 5.39 27.88
C PHE A 296 -7.27 6.29 27.11
#